data_AF-A0A960BB50-F1
#
_entry.id   AF-A0A960BB50-F1
#
_cell.length_a   1.000
_cell.length_b   1.000
_cell.length_c   1.000
_cell.angle_alpha   90.00
_cell.angle_beta   90.00
_cell.angle_gamma   90.00
#
_symmetry.space_group_name_H-M   'P 1'
#
loop_
_entity.id
_entity.type
_entity.pdbx_description
1 polymer ?
#
loop_
_entity_poly.entity_id
_entity_poly.type
_entity_poly.pdbx_seq_one_letter_code
_entity_poly.pdbx_strand_id
1 'polypeptide(L)'
;EIMEAAGVPTADARLCVSMDEVVAALDEFGAPYVVKDDGLAAGKGVIVTDDRDAAIRHAAGCRRVIVEEFLDGPEVSLFALSDGEHVLPFEPAQDFKRVGDGDAGPNTGGMGAYTPLPWAPDGLTGEVVRTVIQPTVDELRRRGTPFVGLVYAGLALTSRGVRVVEFNCRFGDPETQPLLTRLQTPLYGVLHAAATGTLGGHAPLEWGSGAAVGVVVAAEGYPEAPRKGDPIAGADIEGVFHAGTALDASGQLVSAGGRVLTVVGTGATLAEARDAAYAKVAGITLPGGFHRSDIALAAASLPVVEDATQVRVAARSTGSEAEGAGA
;
A
#
# COMPACT_ATOMS: atom_id res chain seq x y z
N GLU A 1 9.71 17.74 8.45
CA GLU A 1 10.46 18.76 7.68
C GLU A 1 9.93 19.05 6.27
N ILE A 2 10.11 18.19 5.25
CA ILE A 2 9.64 18.52 3.87
C ILE A 2 8.12 18.61 3.83
N MET A 3 7.43 17.58 4.35
CA MET A 3 5.96 17.56 4.42
C MET A 3 5.41 18.79 5.16
N GLU A 4 6.00 19.11 6.31
CA GLU A 4 5.65 20.29 7.10
C GLU A 4 5.84 21.61 6.32
N ALA A 5 7.00 21.79 5.67
CA ALA A 5 7.27 22.98 4.87
C ALA A 5 6.34 23.12 3.65
N ALA A 6 5.91 21.98 3.09
CA ALA A 6 4.97 21.90 1.98
C ALA A 6 3.49 21.96 2.41
N GLY A 7 3.20 21.96 3.71
CA GLY A 7 1.82 21.89 4.23
C GLY A 7 1.12 20.55 3.97
N VAL A 8 1.88 19.48 3.78
CA VAL A 8 1.37 18.13 3.52
C VAL A 8 0.85 17.52 4.81
N PRO A 9 -0.43 17.07 4.86
CA PRO A 9 -0.98 16.44 6.05
C PRO A 9 -0.32 15.09 6.35
N THR A 10 0.20 14.93 7.56
CA THR A 10 0.87 13.70 8.04
C THR A 10 0.54 13.48 9.53
N ALA A 11 0.91 12.34 10.09
CA ALA A 11 0.90 12.13 11.54
C ALA A 11 1.79 13.17 12.24
N ASP A 12 1.36 13.63 13.41
CA ASP A 12 2.26 14.35 14.31
C ASP A 12 3.39 13.41 14.73
N ALA A 13 4.62 13.91 14.75
CA ALA A 13 5.80 13.11 15.01
C ALA A 13 6.79 13.81 15.94
N ARG A 14 7.55 13.02 16.70
CA ARG A 14 8.70 13.46 17.49
C ARG A 14 9.91 12.64 17.09
N LEU A 15 10.96 13.32 16.63
CA LEU A 15 12.28 12.70 16.51
C LEU A 15 12.91 12.68 17.90
N CYS A 16 13.12 11.49 18.45
CA CYS A 16 13.68 11.27 19.77
C CYS A 16 15.13 10.81 19.66
N VAL A 17 16.02 11.50 20.39
CA VAL A 17 17.45 11.18 20.51
C VAL A 17 17.83 10.57 21.86
N SER A 18 16.86 10.46 22.78
CA SER A 18 17.00 9.79 24.07
C SER A 18 15.77 8.97 24.44
N MET A 19 15.92 8.00 25.33
CA MET A 19 14.79 7.20 25.80
C MET A 19 13.79 8.00 26.64
N ASP A 20 14.25 9.06 27.33
CA ASP A 20 13.36 9.96 28.07
C ASP A 20 12.43 10.72 27.11
N GLU A 21 12.96 11.15 25.96
CA GLU A 21 12.15 11.76 24.89
C GLU A 21 11.18 10.77 24.27
N VAL A 22 11.60 9.50 24.05
CA VAL A 22 10.70 8.45 23.56
C VAL A 22 9.53 8.27 24.53
N VAL A 23 9.82 8.12 25.82
CA VAL A 23 8.80 7.96 26.87
C VAL A 23 7.86 9.15 26.90
N ALA A 24 8.38 10.38 26.87
CA ALA A 24 7.56 11.58 26.85
C ALA A 24 6.65 11.65 25.62
N ALA A 25 7.16 11.29 24.43
CA ALA A 25 6.38 11.27 23.19
C ALA A 25 5.30 10.16 23.20
N LEU A 26 5.60 8.97 23.75
CA LEU A 26 4.61 7.91 23.93
C LEU A 26 3.48 8.35 24.86
N ASP A 27 3.81 9.07 25.93
CA ASP A 27 2.82 9.60 26.88
C ASP A 27 1.98 10.75 26.26
N GLU A 28 2.59 11.54 25.37
CA GLU A 28 1.91 12.60 24.60
C GLU A 28 0.89 12.03 23.60
N PHE A 29 1.30 11.05 22.78
CA PHE A 29 0.46 10.51 21.70
C PHE A 29 -0.50 9.41 22.16
N GLY A 30 -0.14 8.64 23.19
CA GLY A 30 -0.96 7.55 23.70
C GLY A 30 -0.99 6.31 22.79
N ALA A 31 -1.83 5.34 23.16
CA ALA A 31 -2.01 4.10 22.39
C ALA A 31 -3.05 4.26 21.27
N PRO A 32 -2.91 3.55 20.13
CA PRO A 32 -1.83 2.63 19.80
C PRO A 32 -0.49 3.33 19.60
N TYR A 33 0.58 2.80 20.19
CA TYR A 33 1.91 3.36 20.11
C TYR A 33 2.56 3.05 18.76
N VAL A 34 2.96 4.09 18.03
CA VAL A 34 3.68 3.97 16.76
C VAL A 34 5.14 4.39 16.96
N VAL A 35 6.06 3.43 16.83
CA VAL A 35 7.50 3.66 16.96
C VAL A 35 8.20 3.20 15.70
N LYS A 36 8.94 4.11 15.07
CA LYS A 36 9.71 3.88 13.84
C LYS A 36 11.20 4.12 14.07
N ASP A 37 12.03 3.31 13.42
CA ASP A 37 13.45 3.61 13.23
C ASP A 37 13.62 4.61 12.07
N ASP A 38 14.41 5.66 12.25
CA ASP A 38 14.74 6.71 11.25
C ASP A 38 15.73 6.18 10.19
N GLY A 39 15.49 4.95 9.69
CA GLY A 39 16.38 4.24 8.78
C GLY A 39 15.65 3.28 7.84
N LEU A 40 16.31 2.91 6.74
CA LEU A 40 15.77 1.95 5.76
C LEU A 40 15.79 0.53 6.34
N ALA A 41 14.73 0.15 7.04
CA ALA A 41 14.59 -1.17 7.66
C ALA A 41 13.67 -2.14 6.86
N ALA A 42 13.44 -1.86 5.56
CA ALA A 42 12.60 -2.69 4.67
C ALA A 42 11.21 -3.04 5.27
N GLY A 43 10.55 -2.07 5.90
CA GLY A 43 9.24 -2.24 6.55
C GLY A 43 9.26 -2.94 7.91
N LYS A 44 10.43 -3.38 8.40
CA LYS A 44 10.59 -4.06 9.70
C LYS A 44 10.97 -3.13 10.86
N GLY A 45 11.23 -1.85 10.57
CA GLY A 45 11.61 -0.84 11.56
C GLY A 45 10.44 -0.20 12.29
N VAL A 46 9.21 -0.63 12.02
CA VAL A 46 7.98 -0.02 12.56
C VAL A 46 7.24 -1.02 13.44
N ILE A 47 6.85 -0.59 14.63
CA ILE A 47 5.89 -1.29 15.49
C ILE A 47 4.67 -0.40 15.71
N VAL A 48 3.48 -1.02 15.66
CA VAL A 48 2.21 -0.43 16.08
C VAL A 48 1.62 -1.38 17.13
N THR A 49 1.45 -0.91 18.36
CA THR A 49 1.07 -1.77 19.49
C THR A 49 0.35 -1.02 20.60
N ASP A 50 -0.57 -1.69 21.28
CA ASP A 50 -1.18 -1.16 22.52
C ASP A 50 -0.28 -1.41 23.76
N ASP A 51 0.77 -2.23 23.64
CA ASP A 51 1.71 -2.54 24.72
C ASP A 51 2.83 -1.49 24.76
N ARG A 52 2.77 -0.60 25.75
CA ARG A 52 3.78 0.44 25.99
C ARG A 52 5.17 -0.14 26.21
N ASP A 53 5.29 -1.26 26.91
CA ASP A 53 6.59 -1.88 27.16
C ASP A 53 7.15 -2.50 25.89
N ALA A 54 6.30 -3.02 24.99
CA ALA A 54 6.73 -3.47 23.67
C ALA A 54 7.25 -2.29 22.83
N ALA A 55 6.56 -1.15 22.84
CA ALA A 55 6.99 0.06 22.15
C ALA A 55 8.38 0.54 22.66
N ILE A 56 8.58 0.55 23.98
CA ILE A 56 9.87 0.92 24.60
C ILE A 56 10.98 -0.07 24.25
N ARG A 57 10.70 -1.38 24.29
CA ARG A 57 11.68 -2.42 23.91
C ARG A 57 12.11 -2.27 22.45
N HIS A 58 11.16 -1.98 21.55
CA HIS A 58 11.45 -1.72 20.14
C HIS A 58 12.31 -0.47 19.96
N ALA A 59 11.94 0.63 20.61
CA ALA A 59 12.68 1.90 20.57
C ALA A 59 14.14 1.74 21.03
N ALA A 60 14.38 0.96 22.10
CA ALA A 60 15.71 0.69 22.62
C ALA A 60 16.63 -0.07 21.61
N GLY A 61 16.04 -0.76 20.64
CA GLY A 61 16.77 -1.44 19.56
C GLY A 61 17.06 -0.54 18.35
N CYS A 62 16.44 0.65 18.26
CA CYS A 62 16.59 1.56 17.14
C CYS A 62 17.77 2.51 17.34
N ARG A 63 18.37 2.99 16.24
CA ARG A 63 19.48 3.96 16.33
C ARG A 63 18.97 5.39 16.54
N ARG A 64 17.86 5.72 15.89
CA ARG A 64 17.16 7.00 15.96
C ARG A 64 15.67 6.70 15.90
N VAL A 65 14.91 7.26 16.82
CA VAL A 65 13.51 6.88 16.99
C VAL A 65 12.63 8.02 16.54
N ILE A 66 11.64 7.71 15.72
CA ILE A 66 10.50 8.60 15.46
C ILE A 66 9.30 7.96 16.15
N VAL A 67 8.71 8.69 17.10
CA VAL A 67 7.42 8.33 17.69
C VAL A 67 6.36 9.16 16.98
N GLU A 68 5.28 8.52 16.52
CA GLU A 68 4.22 9.17 15.76
C GLU A 68 2.86 8.94 16.40
N GLU A 69 1.94 9.86 16.11
CA GLU A 69 0.51 9.65 16.33
C GLU A 69 0.00 8.48 15.48
N PHE A 70 -0.86 7.64 16.05
CA PHE A 70 -1.56 6.61 15.29
C PHE A 70 -2.56 7.23 14.29
N LEU A 71 -2.55 6.72 13.07
CA LEU A 71 -3.50 7.11 12.02
C LEU A 71 -4.56 6.02 11.86
N ASP A 72 -5.83 6.38 12.07
CA ASP A 72 -6.98 5.50 11.89
C ASP A 72 -7.41 5.36 10.42
N GLY A 73 -8.26 4.39 10.15
CA GLY A 73 -8.88 4.20 8.83
C GLY A 73 -8.07 3.33 7.86
N PRO A 74 -8.61 3.11 6.65
CA PRO A 74 -7.98 2.21 5.68
C PRO A 74 -6.74 2.85 5.03
N GLU A 75 -5.73 2.01 4.77
CA GLU A 75 -4.52 2.39 4.05
C GLU A 75 -4.73 2.41 2.53
N VAL A 76 -4.08 3.36 1.85
CA VAL A 76 -4.08 3.51 0.38
C VAL A 76 -2.67 3.82 -0.10
N SER A 77 -2.26 3.15 -1.18
CA SER A 77 -1.07 3.46 -1.96
C SER A 77 -1.47 4.31 -3.17
N LEU A 78 -0.86 5.49 -3.34
CA LEU A 78 -0.95 6.25 -4.60
C LEU A 78 0.44 6.44 -5.21
N PHE A 79 0.56 6.08 -6.49
CA PHE A 79 1.77 6.29 -7.27
C PHE A 79 1.59 7.51 -8.18
N ALA A 80 2.66 8.27 -8.41
CA ALA A 80 2.73 9.29 -9.45
C ALA A 80 4.13 9.33 -10.06
N LEU A 81 4.21 9.53 -11.38
CA LEU A 81 5.47 9.90 -12.02
C LEU A 81 5.67 11.41 -11.91
N SER A 82 6.91 11.82 -11.69
CA SER A 82 7.34 13.22 -11.61
C SER A 82 8.49 13.44 -12.59
N ASP A 83 8.44 14.56 -13.32
CA ASP A 83 9.55 15.05 -14.15
C ASP A 83 10.42 16.10 -13.46
N GLY A 84 10.18 16.33 -12.17
CA GLY A 84 10.82 17.36 -11.35
C GLY A 84 9.99 18.64 -11.19
N GLU A 85 8.93 18.80 -11.98
CA GLU A 85 8.01 19.94 -11.92
C GLU A 85 6.53 19.53 -11.98
N HIS A 86 6.19 18.64 -12.91
CA HIS A 86 4.85 18.12 -13.14
C HIS A 86 4.73 16.70 -12.60
N VAL A 87 3.51 16.32 -12.20
CA VAL A 87 3.19 14.97 -11.74
C VAL A 87 2.05 14.35 -12.54
N LEU A 88 2.16 13.06 -12.81
CA LEU A 88 1.12 12.27 -13.47
C LEU A 88 0.75 11.07 -12.57
N PRO A 89 -0.44 11.09 -11.92
CA PRO A 89 -0.83 10.06 -10.98
C PRO A 89 -1.31 8.78 -11.67
N PHE A 90 -1.15 7.66 -10.97
CA PHE A 90 -1.74 6.37 -11.30
C PHE A 90 -3.08 6.20 -10.59
N GLU A 91 -3.79 5.08 -10.83
CA GLU A 91 -4.92 4.69 -9.98
C GLU A 91 -4.44 4.27 -8.57
N PRO A 92 -5.26 4.50 -7.53
CA PRO A 92 -4.94 4.05 -6.19
C PRO A 92 -5.00 2.52 -6.10
N ALA A 93 -4.18 1.99 -5.20
CA ALA A 93 -4.16 0.58 -4.85
C ALA A 93 -4.16 0.42 -3.32
N GLN A 94 -4.46 -0.78 -2.86
CA GLN A 94 -4.31 -1.14 -1.44
C GLN A 94 -3.51 -2.43 -1.37
N ASP A 95 -2.51 -2.46 -0.50
CA ASP A 95 -1.70 -3.63 -0.21
C ASP A 95 -2.13 -4.32 1.09
N PHE A 96 -1.58 -5.51 1.30
CA PHE A 96 -1.84 -6.33 2.49
C PHE A 96 -0.50 -6.70 3.14
N LYS A 97 -0.04 -5.90 4.09
CA LYS A 97 1.30 -6.04 4.68
C LYS A 97 1.45 -7.25 5.60
N ARG A 98 0.40 -7.64 6.32
CA ARG A 98 0.46 -8.72 7.33
C ARG A 98 0.50 -10.09 6.67
N VAL A 99 1.27 -11.01 7.27
CA VAL A 99 1.55 -12.33 6.69
C VAL A 99 0.31 -13.24 6.61
N GLY A 100 -0.59 -13.14 7.59
CA GLY A 100 -1.75 -14.02 7.74
C GLY A 100 -3.08 -13.32 7.48
N ASP A 101 -4.11 -14.15 7.27
CA ASP A 101 -5.50 -13.71 7.12
C ASP A 101 -5.96 -12.91 8.33
N GLY A 102 -6.91 -12.00 8.12
CA GLY A 102 -7.40 -11.10 9.18
C GLY A 102 -6.33 -10.16 9.71
N ASP A 103 -5.34 -9.83 8.88
CA ASP A 103 -4.19 -8.99 9.22
C ASP A 103 -3.36 -9.50 10.41
N ALA A 104 -3.30 -10.82 10.56
CA ALA A 104 -2.56 -11.49 11.63
C ALA A 104 -1.06 -11.63 11.34
N GLY A 105 -0.28 -11.80 12.42
CA GLY A 105 1.15 -12.09 12.37
C GLY A 105 2.02 -10.88 12.03
N PRO A 106 3.33 -11.07 11.79
CA PRO A 106 4.26 -9.98 11.52
C PRO A 106 3.96 -9.22 10.21
N ASN A 107 4.45 -7.99 10.13
CA ASN A 107 4.52 -7.23 8.87
C ASN A 107 5.49 -7.91 7.89
N THR A 108 5.15 -7.81 6.61
CA THR A 108 5.90 -8.36 5.49
C THR A 108 6.18 -7.26 4.46
N GLY A 109 6.75 -7.62 3.31
CA GLY A 109 6.83 -6.70 2.17
C GLY A 109 5.49 -6.48 1.47
N GLY A 110 4.44 -7.23 1.83
CA GLY A 110 3.14 -7.26 1.17
C GLY A 110 2.81 -8.68 0.67
N MET A 111 1.65 -9.20 1.05
CA MET A 111 1.10 -10.52 0.71
C MET A 111 0.05 -10.49 -0.41
N GLY A 112 -0.30 -9.29 -0.87
CA GLY A 112 -1.21 -9.10 -1.99
C GLY A 112 -1.57 -7.62 -2.14
N ALA A 113 -2.22 -7.30 -3.23
CA ALA A 113 -2.70 -5.96 -3.51
C ALA A 113 -3.85 -6.00 -4.52
N TYR A 114 -4.62 -4.91 -4.61
CA TYR A 114 -5.65 -4.78 -5.65
C TYR A 114 -5.88 -3.33 -6.07
N THR A 115 -6.51 -3.19 -7.23
CA THR A 115 -6.96 -1.92 -7.80
C THR A 115 -8.14 -2.18 -8.76
N PRO A 116 -9.14 -1.28 -8.88
CA PRO A 116 -9.25 0.01 -8.21
C PRO A 116 -9.79 -0.16 -6.78
N LEU A 117 -10.00 0.95 -6.07
CA LEU A 117 -10.55 0.96 -4.72
C LEU A 117 -12.04 1.38 -4.76
N PRO A 118 -12.99 0.44 -4.84
CA PRO A 118 -14.42 0.77 -5.00
C PRO A 118 -15.03 1.46 -3.77
N TRP A 119 -14.38 1.38 -2.61
CA TRP A 119 -14.79 2.05 -1.38
C TRP A 119 -14.17 3.45 -1.21
N ALA A 120 -13.16 3.78 -2.01
CA ALA A 120 -12.48 5.06 -1.88
C ALA A 120 -13.40 6.19 -2.35
N PRO A 121 -13.36 7.37 -1.70
CA PRO A 121 -14.15 8.52 -2.13
C PRO A 121 -13.82 8.95 -3.56
N ASP A 122 -14.83 9.40 -4.30
CA ASP A 122 -14.64 10.02 -5.61
C ASP A 122 -13.67 11.22 -5.50
N GLY A 123 -12.75 11.30 -6.47
CA GLY A 123 -11.78 12.40 -6.51
C GLY A 123 -10.58 12.24 -5.56
N LEU A 124 -10.45 11.12 -4.82
CA LEU A 124 -9.32 10.86 -3.93
C LEU A 124 -7.97 11.12 -4.62
N THR A 125 -7.76 10.60 -5.83
CA THR A 125 -6.51 10.82 -6.59
C THR A 125 -6.21 12.31 -6.79
N GLY A 126 -7.22 13.10 -7.16
CA GLY A 126 -7.07 14.54 -7.37
C GLY A 126 -6.80 15.30 -6.07
N GLU A 127 -7.44 14.89 -4.97
CA GLU A 127 -7.16 15.41 -3.64
C GLU A 127 -5.70 15.17 -3.25
N VAL A 128 -5.25 13.92 -3.30
CA VAL A 128 -3.88 13.53 -2.92
C VAL A 128 -2.84 14.24 -3.79
N VAL A 129 -3.05 14.35 -5.10
CA VAL A 129 -2.12 15.10 -5.96
C VAL A 129 -2.00 16.56 -5.50
N ARG A 130 -3.13 17.21 -5.23
CA ARG A 130 -3.19 18.63 -4.85
C ARG A 130 -2.65 18.91 -3.44
N THR A 131 -2.88 18.02 -2.48
CA THR A 131 -2.56 18.27 -1.05
C THR A 131 -1.30 17.54 -0.58
N VAL A 132 -0.82 16.54 -1.32
CA VAL A 132 0.30 15.68 -0.92
C VAL A 132 1.42 15.70 -1.97
N ILE A 133 1.16 15.19 -3.18
CA ILE A 133 2.24 14.85 -4.12
C ILE A 133 2.84 16.12 -4.76
N GLN A 134 2.00 16.97 -5.37
CA GLN A 134 2.49 18.18 -6.05
C GLN A 134 3.20 19.14 -5.08
N PRO A 135 2.66 19.46 -3.87
CA PRO A 135 3.37 20.29 -2.90
C PRO A 135 4.72 19.70 -2.47
N THR A 136 4.83 18.38 -2.34
CA THR A 136 6.10 17.71 -2.00
C THR A 136 7.13 17.87 -3.12
N VAL A 137 6.72 17.65 -4.38
CA VAL A 137 7.59 17.83 -5.55
C VAL A 137 8.03 19.28 -5.70
N ASP A 138 7.11 20.24 -5.51
CA ASP A 138 7.41 21.66 -5.55
C ASP A 138 8.40 22.10 -4.47
N GLU A 139 8.25 21.59 -3.24
CA GLU A 139 9.17 21.89 -2.14
C GLU A 139 10.57 21.30 -2.39
N LEU A 140 10.65 20.07 -2.92
CA LEU A 140 11.92 19.46 -3.33
C LEU A 140 12.62 20.27 -4.43
N ARG A 141 11.85 20.72 -5.43
CA ARG A 141 12.35 21.61 -6.50
C ARG A 141 12.81 22.96 -5.93
N ARG A 142 12.04 23.57 -5.02
CA ARG A 142 12.39 24.85 -4.36
C ARG A 142 13.70 24.76 -3.58
N ARG A 143 14.01 23.59 -3.01
CA ARG A 143 15.28 23.32 -2.31
C ARG A 143 16.46 23.04 -3.25
N GLY A 144 16.26 23.04 -4.57
CA GLY A 144 17.30 22.73 -5.55
C GLY A 144 17.58 21.24 -5.71
N THR A 145 16.68 20.37 -5.24
CA THR A 145 16.77 18.92 -5.34
C THR A 145 15.51 18.34 -6.01
N PRO A 146 15.24 18.67 -7.29
CA PRO A 146 14.03 18.23 -7.97
C PRO A 146 13.95 16.70 -8.02
N PHE A 147 12.74 16.17 -7.81
CA PHE A 147 12.50 14.73 -7.81
C PHE A 147 12.02 14.25 -9.17
N VAL A 148 12.81 13.41 -9.83
CA VAL A 148 12.48 12.77 -11.11
C VAL A 148 12.32 11.27 -10.90
N GLY A 149 11.22 10.71 -11.39
CA GLY A 149 10.90 9.29 -11.26
C GLY A 149 9.57 9.07 -10.58
N LEU A 150 9.43 7.94 -9.88
CA LEU A 150 8.16 7.55 -9.26
C LEU A 150 8.11 7.96 -7.80
N VAL A 151 7.10 8.75 -7.45
CA VAL A 151 6.68 9.07 -6.08
C VAL A 151 5.61 8.07 -5.67
N TYR A 152 5.86 7.33 -4.59
CA TYR A 152 4.86 6.54 -3.89
C TYR A 152 4.47 7.26 -2.62
N ALA A 153 3.17 7.48 -2.42
CA ALA A 153 2.60 7.97 -1.17
C ALA A 153 1.80 6.83 -0.52
N GLY A 154 2.26 6.37 0.64
CA GLY A 154 1.46 5.54 1.54
C GLY A 154 0.59 6.45 2.40
N LEU A 155 -0.71 6.21 2.40
CA LEU A 155 -1.73 7.10 2.97
C LEU A 155 -2.62 6.34 3.93
N ALA A 156 -3.18 7.05 4.91
CA ALA A 156 -4.31 6.61 5.71
C ALA A 156 -5.50 7.55 5.47
N LEU A 157 -6.68 6.99 5.21
CA LEU A 157 -7.93 7.75 5.11
C LEU A 157 -8.56 7.85 6.50
N THR A 158 -8.05 8.79 7.28
CA THR A 158 -8.41 8.98 8.68
C THR A 158 -9.74 9.69 8.86
N SER A 159 -10.30 9.65 10.07
CA SER A 159 -11.42 10.51 10.48
C SER A 159 -11.13 12.01 10.34
N ARG A 160 -9.87 12.41 10.20
CA ARG A 160 -9.38 13.80 10.01
C ARG A 160 -8.99 14.11 8.56
N GLY A 161 -9.34 13.23 7.62
CA GLY A 161 -9.02 13.32 6.20
C GLY A 161 -7.75 12.56 5.80
N VAL A 162 -7.29 12.77 4.56
CA VAL A 162 -6.08 12.10 4.05
C VAL A 162 -4.86 12.51 4.88
N ARG A 163 -4.07 11.51 5.29
CA ARG A 163 -2.80 11.69 6.00
C ARG A 163 -1.73 10.80 5.37
N VAL A 164 -0.54 11.35 5.18
CA VAL A 164 0.63 10.58 4.73
C VAL A 164 1.18 9.74 5.88
N VAL A 165 1.43 8.47 5.59
CA VAL A 165 2.14 7.52 6.46
C VAL A 165 3.63 7.53 6.11
N GLU A 166 3.94 7.45 4.82
CA GLU A 166 5.31 7.45 4.31
C GLU A 166 5.37 7.80 2.81
N PHE A 167 6.59 8.11 2.35
CA PHE A 167 6.93 8.17 0.94
C PHE A 167 7.94 7.08 0.57
N ASN A 168 7.81 6.53 -0.65
CA ASN A 168 8.85 5.75 -1.31
C ASN A 168 9.17 6.36 -2.68
N CYS A 169 10.35 6.02 -3.21
CA CYS A 169 10.87 6.58 -4.47
C CYS A 169 10.88 5.55 -5.61
N ARG A 170 9.98 4.57 -5.57
CA ARG A 170 9.91 3.45 -6.52
C ARG A 170 8.51 2.82 -6.51
N PHE A 171 8.24 2.03 -7.55
CA PHE A 171 7.09 1.13 -7.59
C PHE A 171 7.04 0.21 -6.36
N GLY A 172 5.82 0.01 -5.85
CA GLY A 172 5.52 -0.88 -4.74
C GLY A 172 5.48 -2.33 -5.21
N ASP A 173 5.72 -3.26 -4.30
CA ASP A 173 5.64 -4.69 -4.59
C ASP A 173 4.91 -5.32 -3.40
N PRO A 174 3.67 -5.84 -3.56
CA PRO A 174 3.10 -6.33 -4.82
C PRO A 174 2.07 -5.43 -5.53
N GLU A 175 1.97 -4.12 -5.24
CA GLU A 175 0.92 -3.27 -5.85
C GLU A 175 1.09 -3.05 -7.36
N THR A 176 2.34 -3.06 -7.84
CA THR A 176 2.66 -2.80 -9.24
C THR A 176 2.08 -3.83 -10.19
N GLN A 177 2.04 -5.10 -9.77
CA GLN A 177 1.61 -6.22 -10.59
C GLN A 177 0.13 -6.10 -11.02
N PRO A 178 -0.86 -5.96 -10.11
CA PRO A 178 -2.25 -5.71 -10.49
C PRO A 178 -2.44 -4.33 -11.13
N LEU A 179 -1.71 -3.29 -10.69
CA LEU A 179 -1.82 -1.95 -11.25
C LEU A 179 -1.44 -1.91 -12.72
N LEU A 180 -0.23 -2.35 -13.08
CA LEU A 180 0.26 -2.29 -14.45
C LEU A 180 -0.47 -3.27 -15.38
N THR A 181 -1.12 -4.31 -14.85
CA THR A 181 -1.98 -5.20 -15.65
C THR A 181 -3.21 -4.46 -16.19
N ARG A 182 -3.67 -3.39 -15.51
CA ARG A 182 -4.81 -2.57 -15.96
C ARG A 182 -4.42 -1.34 -16.77
N LEU A 183 -3.14 -0.97 -16.79
CA LEU A 183 -2.69 0.22 -17.50
C LEU A 183 -2.77 0.01 -19.03
N GLN A 184 -3.54 0.84 -19.72
CA GLN A 184 -3.62 0.81 -21.19
C GLN A 184 -2.60 1.74 -21.85
N THR A 185 -2.29 2.87 -21.20
CA THR A 185 -1.24 3.77 -21.69
C THR A 185 0.11 3.06 -21.70
N PRO A 186 0.85 3.03 -22.82
CA PRO A 186 2.18 2.40 -22.87
C PRO A 186 3.16 3.02 -21.87
N LEU A 187 3.53 2.26 -20.84
CA LEU A 187 4.34 2.76 -19.71
C LEU A 187 5.67 3.39 -20.16
N TYR A 188 6.32 2.85 -21.19
CA TYR A 188 7.57 3.39 -21.73
C TYR A 188 7.49 4.87 -22.07
N GLY A 189 6.42 5.31 -22.75
CA GLY A 189 6.26 6.70 -23.17
C GLY A 189 6.17 7.64 -21.97
N VAL A 190 5.46 7.21 -20.93
CA VAL A 190 5.28 7.98 -19.70
C VAL A 190 6.59 8.08 -18.91
N LEU A 191 7.32 6.96 -18.78
CA LEU A 191 8.64 6.94 -18.11
C LEU A 191 9.65 7.81 -18.86
N HIS A 192 9.65 7.77 -20.19
CA HIS A 192 10.50 8.62 -21.01
C HIS A 192 10.16 10.11 -20.84
N ALA A 193 8.87 10.46 -20.81
CA ALA A 193 8.42 11.84 -20.57
C ALA A 193 8.88 12.36 -19.20
N ALA A 194 8.77 11.54 -18.16
CA ALA A 194 9.29 11.86 -16.83
C ALA A 194 10.81 12.08 -16.85
N ALA A 195 11.56 11.17 -17.48
CA ALA A 195 13.02 11.25 -17.55
C ALA A 195 13.55 12.43 -18.39
N THR A 196 12.74 13.00 -19.29
CA THR A 196 13.14 14.05 -20.22
C THR A 196 12.49 15.41 -19.96
N GLY A 197 11.72 15.56 -18.89
CA GLY A 197 11.12 16.86 -18.53
C GLY A 197 9.92 17.26 -19.38
N THR A 198 9.22 16.29 -19.98
CA THR A 198 8.08 16.57 -20.89
C THR A 198 6.76 16.01 -20.36
N LEU A 199 6.67 15.71 -19.06
CA LEU A 199 5.49 15.05 -18.49
C LEU A 199 4.29 16.00 -18.44
N GLY A 200 4.51 17.30 -18.29
CA GLY A 200 3.44 18.32 -18.29
C GLY A 200 2.62 18.39 -19.60
N GLY A 201 3.13 17.84 -20.71
CA GLY A 201 2.39 17.72 -21.98
C GLY A 201 1.63 16.41 -22.16
N HIS A 202 1.70 15.49 -21.20
CA HIS A 202 1.08 14.16 -21.31
C HIS A 202 -0.41 14.20 -20.93
N ALA A 203 -1.24 13.43 -21.62
CA ALA A 203 -2.64 13.24 -21.24
C ALA A 203 -2.75 12.42 -19.93
N PRO A 204 -3.91 12.43 -19.24
CA PRO A 204 -4.15 11.48 -18.15
C PRO A 204 -3.92 10.02 -18.60
N LEU A 205 -3.50 9.16 -17.68
CA LEU A 205 -3.32 7.74 -17.96
C LEU A 205 -4.68 7.08 -18.25
N GLU A 206 -4.68 6.23 -19.28
CA GLU A 206 -5.82 5.42 -19.68
C GLU A 206 -5.75 4.04 -19.01
N TRP A 207 -6.89 3.60 -18.49
CA TRP A 207 -7.03 2.39 -17.68
C TRP A 207 -8.09 1.48 -18.27
N GLY A 208 -7.82 0.18 -18.22
CA GLY A 208 -8.80 -0.84 -18.57
C GLY A 208 -9.97 -0.86 -17.59
N SER A 209 -11.15 -1.19 -18.11
CA SER A 209 -12.33 -1.46 -17.29
C SER A 209 -12.12 -2.67 -16.39
N GLY A 210 -12.83 -2.70 -15.26
CA GLY A 210 -12.79 -3.83 -14.33
C GLY A 210 -11.74 -3.67 -13.24
N ALA A 211 -11.32 -4.79 -12.65
CA ALA A 211 -10.44 -4.84 -11.50
C ALA A 211 -9.32 -5.87 -11.65
N ALA A 212 -8.27 -5.71 -10.85
CA ALA A 212 -7.16 -6.65 -10.76
C ALA A 212 -6.80 -6.92 -9.29
N VAL A 213 -6.54 -8.18 -8.96
CA VAL A 213 -6.14 -8.64 -7.63
C VAL A 213 -4.87 -9.47 -7.77
N GLY A 214 -3.82 -9.08 -7.07
CA GLY A 214 -2.56 -9.81 -6.97
C GLY A 214 -2.45 -10.53 -5.63
N VAL A 215 -2.24 -11.85 -5.66
CA VAL A 215 -2.01 -12.69 -4.47
C VAL A 215 -0.55 -13.14 -4.47
N VAL A 216 0.17 -12.91 -3.37
CA VAL A 216 1.55 -13.36 -3.24
C VAL A 216 1.58 -14.81 -2.75
N VAL A 217 2.32 -15.65 -3.45
CA VAL A 217 2.70 -17.00 -2.99
C VAL A 217 4.10 -16.88 -2.37
N ALA A 218 4.19 -17.14 -1.07
CA ALA A 218 5.40 -17.06 -0.27
C ALA A 218 5.97 -18.46 0.03
N ALA A 219 7.27 -18.52 0.27
CA ALA A 219 7.97 -19.73 0.68
C ALA A 219 7.71 -20.05 2.17
N GLU A 220 7.82 -21.32 2.53
CA GLU A 220 7.73 -21.79 3.92
C GLU A 220 8.69 -21.01 4.82
N GLY A 221 8.23 -20.54 5.98
CA GLY A 221 9.05 -19.81 6.95
C GLY A 221 9.20 -18.30 6.69
N TYR A 222 8.61 -17.77 5.61
CA TYR A 222 8.47 -16.31 5.43
C TYR A 222 7.57 -15.71 6.53
N PRO A 223 7.89 -14.54 7.12
CA PRO A 223 8.93 -13.57 6.75
C PRO A 223 10.27 -13.67 7.51
N GLU A 224 10.43 -14.68 8.37
CA GLU A 224 11.60 -14.81 9.25
C GLU A 224 12.75 -15.55 8.56
N ALA A 225 12.53 -16.80 8.18
CA ALA A 225 13.54 -17.70 7.64
C ALA A 225 12.98 -18.50 6.44
N PRO A 226 12.77 -17.84 5.28
CA PRO A 226 12.17 -18.49 4.13
C PRO A 226 13.05 -19.62 3.56
N ARG A 227 12.47 -20.80 3.36
CA ARG A 227 13.13 -21.93 2.68
C ARG A 227 13.30 -21.63 1.19
N LYS A 228 14.45 -21.99 0.65
CA LYS A 228 14.81 -21.79 -0.77
C LYS A 228 15.15 -23.13 -1.42
N GLY A 229 15.06 -23.20 -2.73
CA GLY A 229 15.38 -24.37 -3.54
C GLY A 229 14.21 -25.32 -3.76
N ASP A 230 13.00 -24.95 -3.31
CA ASP A 230 11.82 -25.80 -3.49
C ASP A 230 11.33 -25.74 -4.94
N PRO A 231 10.95 -26.89 -5.55
CA PRO A 231 10.38 -26.94 -6.90
C PRO A 231 9.15 -26.06 -7.04
N ILE A 232 9.04 -25.37 -8.18
CA ILE A 232 7.84 -24.61 -8.56
C ILE A 232 7.25 -25.25 -9.82
N ALA A 233 5.95 -25.55 -9.78
CA ALA A 233 5.19 -26.00 -10.95
C ALA A 233 3.92 -25.15 -11.16
N GLY A 234 3.42 -25.07 -12.39
CA GLY A 234 2.21 -24.32 -12.74
C GLY A 234 2.37 -22.80 -12.83
N ALA A 235 3.60 -22.29 -12.76
CA ALA A 235 3.90 -20.85 -12.78
C ALA A 235 4.06 -20.25 -14.20
N ASP A 236 4.18 -21.07 -15.25
CA ASP A 236 4.36 -20.62 -16.64
C ASP A 236 3.01 -20.33 -17.31
N ILE A 237 2.27 -19.38 -16.74
CA ILE A 237 0.96 -18.94 -17.24
C ILE A 237 0.83 -17.42 -17.12
N GLU A 238 -0.05 -16.84 -17.94
CA GLU A 238 -0.29 -15.40 -17.94
C GLU A 238 -0.82 -14.89 -16.59
N GLY A 239 -0.28 -13.74 -16.16
CA GLY A 239 -0.61 -13.11 -14.88
C GLY A 239 0.14 -13.69 -13.69
N VAL A 240 1.12 -14.58 -13.89
CA VAL A 240 2.06 -14.98 -12.84
C VAL A 240 3.36 -14.20 -12.99
N PHE A 241 3.67 -13.36 -12.00
CA PHE A 241 4.88 -12.56 -11.96
C PHE A 241 5.89 -13.18 -11.00
N HIS A 242 7.10 -13.43 -11.50
CA HIS A 242 8.19 -14.01 -10.72
C HIS A 242 8.84 -12.97 -9.82
N ALA A 243 8.92 -13.26 -8.52
CA ALA A 243 9.67 -12.48 -7.55
C ALA A 243 10.96 -13.25 -7.19
N GLY A 244 10.96 -13.98 -6.07
CA GLY A 244 12.09 -14.80 -5.64
C GLY A 244 12.08 -16.18 -6.29
N THR A 245 12.39 -16.28 -7.58
CA THR A 245 12.59 -17.56 -8.29
C THR A 245 13.94 -17.65 -8.98
N ALA A 246 14.46 -18.86 -9.18
CA ALA A 246 15.66 -19.13 -9.97
C ALA A 246 15.49 -20.40 -10.79
N LEU A 247 16.37 -20.61 -11.78
CA LEU A 247 16.57 -21.92 -12.39
C LEU A 247 17.73 -22.62 -11.66
N ASP A 248 17.54 -23.86 -11.26
CA ASP A 248 18.60 -24.68 -10.67
C ASP A 248 19.57 -25.24 -11.74
N ALA A 249 20.56 -26.03 -11.32
CA ALA A 249 21.55 -26.61 -12.22
C ALA A 249 20.97 -27.57 -13.28
N SER A 250 19.77 -28.09 -13.06
CA SER A 250 19.04 -28.95 -14.01
C SER A 250 18.10 -28.16 -14.93
N GLY A 251 17.99 -26.84 -14.74
CA GLY A 251 17.05 -25.97 -15.45
C GLY A 251 15.64 -25.99 -14.86
N GLN A 252 15.46 -26.52 -13.65
CA GLN A 252 14.16 -26.55 -12.97
C GLN A 252 13.89 -25.21 -12.27
N LEU A 253 12.67 -24.71 -12.37
CA LEU A 253 12.23 -23.53 -11.64
C LEU A 253 12.11 -23.84 -10.14
N VAL A 254 12.77 -23.03 -9.31
CA VAL A 254 12.82 -23.19 -7.84
C VAL A 254 12.62 -21.88 -7.10
N SER A 255 12.20 -21.95 -5.83
CA SER A 255 12.13 -20.80 -4.94
C SER A 255 13.53 -20.26 -4.59
N ALA A 256 13.69 -18.95 -4.58
CA ALA A 256 14.96 -18.26 -4.33
C ALA A 256 14.82 -17.06 -3.37
N GLY A 257 13.61 -16.74 -2.93
CA GLY A 257 13.29 -15.64 -2.02
C GLY A 257 12.08 -15.95 -1.13
N GLY A 258 11.78 -15.01 -0.23
CA GLY A 258 10.65 -15.16 0.71
C GLY A 258 9.29 -15.05 0.03
N ARG A 259 9.09 -13.99 -0.76
CA ARG A 259 7.98 -13.91 -1.72
C ARG A 259 8.45 -14.52 -3.03
N VAL A 260 7.71 -15.49 -3.54
CA VAL A 260 8.15 -16.31 -4.67
C VAL A 260 7.46 -15.87 -5.95
N LEU A 261 6.13 -15.73 -5.92
CA LEU A 261 5.32 -15.31 -7.06
C LEU A 261 4.30 -14.26 -6.62
N THR A 262 3.87 -13.41 -7.54
CA THR A 262 2.62 -12.64 -7.43
C THR A 262 1.69 -13.07 -8.54
N VAL A 263 0.52 -13.59 -8.19
CA VAL A 263 -0.46 -14.16 -9.10
C VAL A 263 -1.62 -13.20 -9.25
N VAL A 264 -1.78 -12.65 -10.45
CA VAL A 264 -2.79 -11.64 -10.77
C VAL A 264 -3.96 -12.26 -11.51
N GLY A 265 -5.15 -12.04 -10.96
CA GLY A 265 -6.44 -12.22 -11.63
C GLY A 265 -7.05 -10.90 -12.02
N THR A 266 -7.81 -10.90 -13.11
CA THR A 266 -8.56 -9.74 -13.64
C THR A 266 -10.01 -10.15 -13.88
N GLY A 267 -10.94 -9.22 -13.73
CA GLY A 267 -12.37 -9.45 -13.95
C GLY A 267 -13.13 -8.13 -14.12
N ALA A 268 -14.40 -8.21 -14.52
CA ALA A 268 -15.24 -7.01 -14.63
C ALA A 268 -15.57 -6.41 -13.25
N THR A 269 -15.57 -7.25 -12.22
CA THR A 269 -15.71 -6.84 -10.82
C THR A 269 -14.50 -7.24 -9.99
N LEU A 270 -14.36 -6.64 -8.81
CA LEU A 270 -13.30 -7.00 -7.86
C LEU A 270 -13.44 -8.45 -7.36
N ALA A 271 -14.67 -8.94 -7.20
CA ALA A 271 -14.95 -10.33 -6.85
C ALA A 271 -14.49 -11.30 -7.95
N GLU A 272 -14.82 -11.04 -9.21
CA GLU A 272 -14.36 -11.85 -10.34
C GLU A 272 -12.83 -11.85 -10.47
N ALA A 273 -12.19 -10.68 -10.31
CA ALA A 273 -10.73 -10.56 -10.34
C ALA A 273 -10.06 -11.38 -9.22
N ARG A 274 -10.65 -11.35 -8.03
CA ARG A 274 -10.22 -12.16 -6.88
C ARG A 274 -10.35 -13.65 -7.17
N ASP A 275 -11.51 -14.09 -7.64
CA ASP A 275 -11.77 -15.50 -7.95
C ASP A 275 -10.83 -16.02 -9.04
N ALA A 276 -10.58 -15.21 -10.08
CA ALA A 276 -9.61 -15.52 -11.12
C ALA A 276 -8.17 -15.65 -10.57
N ALA A 277 -7.77 -14.79 -9.62
CA ALA A 277 -6.45 -14.87 -9.00
C ALA A 277 -6.29 -16.19 -8.21
N TYR A 278 -7.27 -16.50 -7.34
CA TYR A 278 -7.23 -17.72 -6.53
C TYR A 278 -7.36 -19.01 -7.35
N ALA A 279 -8.11 -18.99 -8.45
CA ALA A 279 -8.16 -20.12 -9.38
C ALA A 279 -6.79 -20.43 -10.00
N LYS A 280 -6.00 -19.39 -10.35
CA LYS A 280 -4.62 -19.57 -10.82
C LYS A 280 -3.69 -20.05 -9.70
N VAL A 281 -3.81 -19.47 -8.50
CA VAL A 281 -3.03 -19.89 -7.32
C VAL A 281 -3.22 -21.38 -7.02
N ALA A 282 -4.46 -21.90 -7.14
CA ALA A 282 -4.75 -23.32 -6.93
C ALA A 282 -4.04 -24.26 -7.91
N GLY A 283 -3.61 -23.76 -9.08
CA GLY A 283 -2.82 -24.51 -10.06
C GLY A 283 -1.31 -24.50 -9.80
N ILE A 284 -0.83 -23.70 -8.85
CA ILE A 284 0.60 -23.55 -8.54
C ILE A 284 0.99 -24.53 -7.43
N THR A 285 2.12 -25.20 -7.62
CA THR A 285 2.73 -26.03 -6.59
C THR A 285 4.03 -25.39 -6.13
N LEU A 286 4.14 -25.16 -4.82
CA LEU A 286 5.36 -24.80 -4.10
C LEU A 286 5.33 -25.55 -2.76
N PRO A 287 6.16 -26.58 -2.54
CA PRO A 287 6.18 -27.34 -1.29
C PRO A 287 6.34 -26.43 -0.06
N GLY A 288 5.40 -26.53 0.88
CA GLY A 288 5.36 -25.70 2.10
C GLY A 288 5.08 -24.21 1.86
N GLY A 289 4.87 -23.81 0.60
CA GLY A 289 4.48 -22.46 0.25
C GLY A 289 3.08 -22.14 0.77
N PHE A 290 2.81 -20.85 0.96
CA PHE A 290 1.53 -20.36 1.46
C PHE A 290 1.18 -19.01 0.84
N HIS A 291 -0.08 -18.62 0.99
CA HIS A 291 -0.60 -17.31 0.61
C HIS A 291 -1.75 -16.96 1.56
N ARG A 292 -2.12 -15.67 1.61
CA ARG A 292 -3.37 -15.25 2.27
C ARG A 292 -4.58 -15.68 1.46
N SER A 293 -5.70 -15.98 2.12
CA SER A 293 -6.97 -16.35 1.49
C SER A 293 -7.98 -15.19 1.42
N ASP A 294 -7.68 -14.06 2.05
CA ASP A 294 -8.60 -12.93 2.22
C ASP A 294 -8.20 -11.66 1.44
N ILE A 295 -7.24 -11.76 0.50
CA ILE A 295 -6.84 -10.61 -0.31
C ILE A 295 -8.05 -10.04 -1.05
N ALA A 296 -8.28 -8.74 -0.87
CA ALA A 296 -9.42 -7.98 -1.39
C ALA A 296 -10.82 -8.47 -0.96
N LEU A 297 -10.94 -9.42 -0.02
CA LEU A 297 -12.23 -10.06 0.32
C LEU A 297 -13.27 -9.05 0.83
N ALA A 298 -12.89 -8.17 1.76
CA ALA A 298 -13.79 -7.17 2.32
C ALA A 298 -14.30 -6.20 1.25
N ALA A 299 -13.40 -5.69 0.39
CA ALA A 299 -13.75 -4.78 -0.69
C ALA A 299 -14.58 -5.45 -1.80
N ALA A 300 -14.30 -6.72 -2.11
CA ALA A 300 -15.05 -7.51 -3.08
C ALA A 300 -16.48 -7.84 -2.62
N SER A 301 -16.72 -7.80 -1.30
CA SER A 301 -18.02 -8.09 -0.70
C SER A 301 -18.92 -6.85 -0.59
N LEU A 302 -18.42 -5.68 -0.98
CA LEU A 302 -19.24 -4.47 -1.03
C LEU A 302 -20.30 -4.61 -2.13
N PRO A 303 -21.53 -4.15 -1.89
CA PRO A 303 -22.55 -4.15 -2.92
C PRO A 303 -22.05 -3.36 -4.13
N VAL A 304 -22.21 -3.94 -5.32
CA VAL A 304 -21.94 -3.22 -6.57
C VAL A 304 -22.91 -2.05 -6.63
N VAL A 305 -22.41 -0.83 -6.45
CA VAL A 305 -23.22 0.37 -6.61
C VAL A 305 -23.31 0.65 -8.11
N GLU A 306 -24.31 0.07 -8.75
CA GLU A 306 -24.78 0.57 -10.03
C GLU A 306 -25.51 1.90 -9.75
N ASP A 307 -24.93 3.00 -10.21
CA ASP A 307 -25.48 4.38 -10.23
C ASP A 307 -25.11 5.30 -9.04
N ALA A 308 -24.26 6.30 -9.32
CA ALA A 308 -23.70 7.28 -8.40
C ALA A 308 -24.71 8.35 -7.91
N THR A 309 -26.01 8.15 -8.09
CA THR A 309 -27.01 9.23 -7.92
C THR A 309 -27.94 9.07 -6.72
N GLN A 310 -27.93 7.94 -5.97
CA GLN A 310 -28.99 7.67 -4.97
C GLN A 310 -28.57 7.51 -3.49
N VAL A 311 -27.30 7.64 -3.11
CA VAL A 311 -26.89 7.46 -1.69
C VAL A 311 -27.19 8.68 -0.80
N ARG A 312 -27.91 9.71 -1.28
CA ARG A 312 -28.26 10.88 -0.44
C ARG A 312 -29.44 10.67 0.53
N VAL A 313 -30.10 9.51 0.55
CA VAL A 313 -31.32 9.32 1.37
C VAL A 313 -31.18 8.24 2.45
N ALA A 314 -30.29 7.26 2.33
CA ALA A 314 -30.19 6.17 3.32
C ALA A 314 -29.39 6.52 4.60
N ALA A 315 -28.53 7.54 4.56
CA ALA A 315 -27.72 7.95 5.72
C ALA A 315 -28.37 9.03 6.62
N ARG A 316 -29.62 9.42 6.34
CA ARG A 316 -30.37 10.44 7.13
C ARG A 316 -31.52 9.90 7.98
N SER A 317 -31.80 8.59 7.96
CA SER A 317 -32.98 8.04 8.66
C SER A 317 -32.68 7.31 9.97
N THR A 318 -31.48 7.40 10.55
CA THR A 318 -31.16 6.82 11.86
C THR A 318 -31.01 7.84 12.99
N GLY A 319 -31.53 9.06 12.81
CA GLY A 319 -31.46 10.11 13.81
C GLY A 319 -32.74 10.93 13.94
N SER A 320 -33.81 10.35 14.48
CA SER A 320 -34.75 11.07 15.36
C SER A 320 -35.82 10.11 15.90
N GLU A 321 -35.80 9.85 17.20
CA GLU A 321 -36.95 9.49 18.06
C GLU A 321 -36.38 9.16 19.45
N ALA A 322 -36.81 9.65 20.60
CA ALA A 322 -37.49 10.85 21.05
C ALA A 322 -37.36 10.79 22.58
N GLU A 323 -36.73 11.79 23.22
CA GLU A 323 -36.94 12.04 24.65
C GLU A 323 -38.28 12.76 24.82
N GLY A 324 -39.12 12.24 25.72
CA GLY A 324 -40.20 13.01 26.35
C GLY A 324 -41.52 12.27 26.52
N ALA A 325 -41.72 11.67 27.70
CA ALA A 325 -42.99 11.74 28.47
C ALA A 325 -42.92 10.99 29.82
N GLY A 326 -42.94 11.75 30.93
CA GLY A 326 -43.85 11.53 32.06
C GLY A 326 -43.43 10.61 33.22
N ALA A 327 -42.98 11.22 34.33
CA ALA A 327 -43.69 11.28 35.62
C ALA A 327 -42.98 12.27 36.56
#